data_AF-A0A9J6DV88-F1
#
_entry.id   AF-A0A9J6DV88-F1
#
_cell.length_a   1.000
_cell.length_b   1.000
_cell.length_c   1.000
_cell.angle_alpha   90.00
_cell.angle_beta   90.00
_cell.angle_gamma   90.00
#
_symmetry.space_group_name_H-M   'P 1'
#
loop_
_entity.id
_entity.type
_entity.pdbx_description
1 polymer ?
#
loop_
_entity_poly.entity_id
_entity_poly.type
_entity_poly.pdbx_seq_one_letter_code
_entity_poly.pdbx_strand_id
1 'polypeptide(L)'
;MHCSARGTAQGSAGNVSHWAGNLLADILVVCPVRHFADYLASSGNNGVHRYLLLRRRHPSTAESQEDDSPSSSETVAQLYALGLVFGDPLRRNNSDAEEQALSRRMITLWTDFAKRGTIPADLGETIFNYTIAISSAPNTERSPFEFRKTQCDFLKDHYL
;
A
#
# COMPACT_ATOMS: atom_id res chain seq x y z
N MET A 1 -15.71 -3.52 48.32
CA MET A 1 -14.53 -3.15 47.48
C MET A 1 -13.57 -4.32 47.49
N HIS A 2 -13.55 -5.13 46.43
CA HIS A 2 -12.53 -6.17 46.22
C HIS A 2 -12.12 -6.15 44.75
N CYS A 3 -10.95 -5.58 44.47
CA CYS A 3 -10.24 -5.81 43.21
C CYS A 3 -9.45 -7.10 43.37
N SER A 4 -9.84 -8.13 42.62
CA SER A 4 -9.06 -9.36 42.46
C SER A 4 -8.23 -9.22 41.19
N ALA A 5 -6.91 -9.03 41.35
CA ALA A 5 -5.94 -9.10 40.27
C ALA A 5 -5.43 -10.53 40.13
N ARG A 6 -5.71 -11.16 38.98
CA ARG A 6 -4.99 -12.31 38.40
C ARG A 6 -4.90 -12.00 36.91
N GLY A 7 -3.71 -11.70 36.39
CA GLY A 7 -2.86 -12.68 35.69
C GLY A 7 -3.50 -12.99 34.33
N THR A 8 -2.95 -12.63 33.18
CA THR A 8 -1.57 -12.85 32.72
C THR A 8 -1.25 -11.91 31.56
N ALA A 9 -0.13 -11.19 31.66
CA ALA A 9 0.47 -10.46 30.55
C ALA A 9 1.23 -11.46 29.64
N GLN A 10 0.54 -12.01 28.65
CA GLN A 10 1.15 -12.73 27.53
C GLN A 10 0.29 -12.43 26.29
N GLY A 11 0.74 -11.48 25.48
CA GLY A 11 0.00 -11.04 24.28
C GLY A 11 0.42 -9.68 23.69
N SER A 12 1.43 -9.00 24.25
CA SER A 12 1.72 -7.59 23.91
C SER A 12 2.88 -7.37 22.94
N ALA A 13 3.79 -8.32 22.73
CA ALA A 13 5.01 -8.08 21.95
C ALA A 13 4.76 -8.02 20.43
N GLY A 14 3.85 -8.85 19.90
CA GLY A 14 3.55 -8.89 18.46
C GLY A 14 2.82 -7.64 17.94
N ASN A 15 2.10 -6.93 18.80
CA ASN A 15 1.39 -5.72 18.41
C ASN A 15 2.32 -4.50 18.33
N VAL A 16 3.22 -4.32 19.30
CA VAL A 16 4.05 -3.10 19.38
C VAL A 16 5.01 -2.96 18.20
N SER A 17 5.62 -4.06 17.75
CA SER A 17 6.53 -4.05 16.57
C SER A 17 5.79 -3.69 15.29
N HIS A 18 4.58 -4.22 15.09
CA HIS A 18 3.73 -3.89 13.95
C HIS A 18 3.30 -2.40 13.97
N TRP A 19 2.94 -1.85 15.13
CA TRP A 19 2.63 -0.43 15.25
C TRP A 19 3.84 0.47 14.98
N ALA A 20 5.02 0.10 15.50
CA ALA A 20 6.25 0.84 15.25
C ALA A 20 6.66 0.83 13.77
N GLY A 21 6.56 -0.33 13.10
CA GLY A 21 6.82 -0.44 11.66
C GLY A 21 5.87 0.43 10.83
N ASN A 22 4.58 0.40 11.16
CA ASN A 22 3.57 1.24 10.51
C ASN A 22 3.83 2.74 10.70
N LEU A 23 4.23 3.17 11.90
CA LEU A 23 4.57 4.56 12.17
C LEU A 23 5.80 5.02 11.37
N LEU A 24 6.84 4.18 11.30
CA LEU A 24 8.02 4.48 10.51
C LEU A 24 7.71 4.54 9.02
N ALA A 25 6.91 3.62 8.49
CA ALA A 25 6.46 3.66 7.10
C ALA A 25 5.66 4.93 6.79
N ASP A 26 4.82 5.38 7.72
CA ASP A 26 4.04 6.61 7.58
C ASP A 26 4.92 7.85 7.54
N ILE A 27 5.87 7.96 8.47
CA ILE A 27 6.79 9.10 8.56
C ILE A 27 7.73 9.15 7.35
N LEU A 28 8.27 8.01 6.92
CA LEU A 28 9.34 7.98 5.92
C LEU A 28 8.84 7.93 4.47
N VAL A 29 7.65 7.37 4.23
CA VAL A 29 7.19 7.08 2.87
C VAL A 29 5.77 7.59 2.64
N VAL A 30 4.78 7.10 3.39
CA VAL A 30 3.37 7.29 3.04
C VAL A 30 2.97 8.76 3.11
N CYS A 31 3.25 9.43 4.23
CA CYS A 31 2.81 10.81 4.44
C CYS A 31 3.60 11.83 3.62
N PRO A 32 4.95 11.74 3.49
CA PRO A 32 5.70 12.60 2.57
C PRO A 32 5.21 12.49 1.12
N VAL A 33 4.97 11.28 0.60
CA VAL A 33 4.47 11.08 -0.77
C VAL A 33 3.08 11.68 -0.94
N ARG A 34 2.19 11.49 0.05
CA ARG A 34 0.85 12.08 0.03
C ARG A 34 0.90 13.60 -0.03
N HIS A 35 1.63 14.24 0.89
CA HIS A 35 1.71 15.70 0.95
C HIS A 35 2.38 16.29 -0.28
N PHE A 36 3.40 15.63 -0.81
CA PHE A 36 4.03 16.04 -2.06
C PHE A 36 3.04 16.01 -3.23
N ALA A 37 2.23 14.95 -3.35
CA ALA A 37 1.20 14.86 -4.38
C ALA A 37 0.11 15.93 -4.22
N ASP A 38 -0.37 16.16 -2.99
CA ASP A 38 -1.37 17.20 -2.72
C ASP A 38 -0.79 18.61 -3.01
N TYR A 39 0.47 18.86 -2.66
CA TYR A 39 1.18 20.10 -2.98
C TYR A 39 1.27 20.33 -4.51
N LEU A 40 1.72 19.31 -5.26
CA LEU A 40 1.81 19.39 -6.72
C LEU A 40 0.45 19.68 -7.37
N ALA A 41 -0.61 19.01 -6.90
CA ALA A 41 -1.96 19.23 -7.38
C ALA A 41 -2.45 20.66 -7.08
N SER A 42 -2.22 21.15 -5.86
CA SER A 42 -2.59 22.51 -5.46
C SER A 42 -1.80 23.61 -6.19
N SER A 43 -0.63 23.28 -6.72
CA SER A 43 0.23 24.18 -7.50
C SER A 43 -0.19 24.31 -8.97
N GLY A 44 -1.33 23.74 -9.36
CA GLY A 44 -1.88 23.83 -10.73
C GLY A 44 -1.55 22.64 -11.64
N ASN A 45 -0.92 21.58 -11.12
CA ASN A 45 -0.69 20.36 -11.89
C ASN A 45 -1.92 19.44 -11.82
N ASN A 46 -2.77 19.48 -12.84
CA ASN A 46 -3.99 18.69 -12.90
C ASN A 46 -3.77 17.18 -13.22
N GLY A 47 -2.54 16.78 -13.52
CA GLY A 47 -2.16 15.41 -13.90
C GLY A 47 -1.54 14.58 -12.77
N VAL A 48 -1.79 14.94 -11.51
CA VAL A 48 -1.22 14.22 -10.36
C VAL A 48 -2.12 13.05 -10.00
N HIS A 49 -1.57 11.85 -10.12
CA HIS A 49 -2.23 10.61 -9.73
C HIS A 49 -1.45 9.88 -8.65
N ARG A 50 -2.17 9.22 -7.76
CA ARG A 50 -1.62 8.34 -6.73
C ARG A 50 -2.16 6.94 -6.95
N TYR A 51 -1.33 5.94 -6.72
CA TYR A 51 -1.78 4.54 -6.72
C TYR A 51 -1.41 3.85 -5.40
N LEU A 52 -2.19 2.85 -5.03
CA LEU A 52 -2.01 2.01 -3.85
C LEU A 52 -2.13 0.57 -4.33
N LEU A 53 -1.13 -0.24 -4.03
CA LEU A 53 -1.11 -1.67 -4.33
C LEU A 53 -1.24 -2.44 -3.02
N LEU A 54 -2.39 -3.06 -2.80
CA LEU A 54 -2.68 -3.81 -1.57
C LEU A 54 -2.72 -5.30 -1.86
N ARG A 55 -1.96 -6.10 -1.12
CA ARG A 55 -2.11 -7.55 -1.14
C ARG A 55 -3.23 -7.97 -0.19
N ARG A 56 -4.27 -8.62 -0.71
CA ARG A 56 -5.30 -9.29 0.08
C ARG A 56 -4.73 -10.62 0.57
N ARG A 57 -4.75 -10.87 1.88
CA ARG A 57 -4.43 -12.19 2.42
C ARG A 57 -5.51 -13.17 1.97
N HIS A 58 -5.10 -14.33 1.44
CA HIS A 58 -6.03 -15.37 1.02
C HIS A 58 -6.76 -15.91 2.28
N PRO A 59 -8.10 -16.03 2.28
CA PRO A 59 -8.85 -16.52 3.45
C PRO A 59 -8.67 -18.02 3.72
N SER A 60 -7.92 -18.77 2.90
CA SER A 60 -7.78 -20.23 3.02
C SER A 60 -6.57 -20.72 3.82
N THR A 61 -5.79 -19.82 4.43
CA THR A 61 -4.71 -20.18 5.35
C THR A 61 -4.95 -19.52 6.70
N ALA A 62 -6.05 -19.90 7.34
CA ALA A 62 -6.26 -19.69 8.78
C ALA A 62 -5.59 -20.79 9.63
N GLU A 63 -4.92 -21.79 9.00
CA GLU A 63 -4.40 -22.97 9.69
C GLU A 63 -2.92 -23.30 9.39
N SER A 64 -2.15 -22.40 8.77
CA SER A 64 -0.69 -22.55 8.66
C SER A 64 0.00 -21.60 9.62
N GLN A 65 0.05 -22.05 10.86
CA GLN A 65 0.74 -21.46 12.00
C GLN A 65 2.25 -21.32 11.75
N GLU A 66 2.78 -20.15 12.15
CA GLU A 66 4.17 -19.88 12.57
C GLU A 66 5.30 -19.91 11.52
N ASP A 67 5.51 -18.77 10.86
CA ASP A 67 6.84 -18.13 10.78
C ASP A 67 6.64 -16.63 10.44
N ASP A 68 6.02 -15.91 11.37
CA ASP A 68 5.87 -14.46 11.35
C ASP A 68 7.25 -13.82 11.65
N SER A 69 8.11 -13.76 10.62
CA SER A 69 9.24 -12.83 10.58
C SER A 69 8.75 -11.53 9.92
N PRO A 70 8.53 -10.44 10.69
CA PRO A 70 7.87 -9.24 10.18
C PRO A 70 8.74 -8.40 9.22
N SER A 71 10.03 -8.73 9.06
CA SER A 71 10.97 -7.94 8.26
C SER A 71 11.09 -8.36 6.79
N SER A 72 10.60 -9.54 6.39
CA SER A 72 10.71 -10.01 5.00
C SER A 72 9.47 -9.70 4.17
N SER A 73 8.28 -9.81 4.76
CA SER A 73 6.99 -9.60 4.07
C SER A 73 6.85 -8.21 3.43
N GLU A 74 7.26 -7.16 4.15
CA GLU A 74 6.99 -5.76 3.76
C GLU A 74 8.01 -5.23 2.74
N THR A 75 9.30 -5.55 2.91
CA THR A 75 10.36 -5.27 1.92
C THR A 75 10.16 -6.09 0.64
N VAL A 76 9.71 -7.35 0.77
CA VAL A 76 9.32 -8.17 -0.39
C VAL A 76 8.13 -7.54 -1.11
N ALA A 77 7.15 -6.96 -0.41
CA ALA A 77 6.03 -6.27 -1.04
C ALA A 77 6.43 -4.99 -1.79
N GLN A 78 7.37 -4.19 -1.26
CA GLN A 78 7.88 -2.99 -1.93
C GLN A 78 8.69 -3.32 -3.19
N LEU A 79 9.61 -4.29 -3.11
CA LEU A 79 10.37 -4.75 -4.28
C LEU A 79 9.48 -5.45 -5.31
N TYR A 80 8.41 -6.10 -4.86
CA TYR A 80 7.43 -6.74 -5.73
C TYR A 80 6.69 -5.74 -6.61
N ALA A 81 6.31 -4.57 -6.09
CA ALA A 81 5.66 -3.52 -6.90
C ALA A 81 6.55 -3.06 -8.06
N LEU A 82 7.86 -2.89 -7.82
CA LEU A 82 8.82 -2.56 -8.89
C LEU A 82 8.97 -3.72 -9.89
N GLY A 83 9.12 -4.95 -9.41
CA GLY A 83 9.21 -6.13 -10.28
C GLY A 83 8.00 -6.30 -11.20
N LEU A 84 6.79 -5.99 -10.72
CA LEU A 84 5.58 -5.98 -11.55
C LEU A 84 5.66 -4.96 -12.70
N VAL A 85 6.13 -3.75 -12.43
CA VAL A 85 6.26 -2.66 -13.42
C VAL A 85 7.35 -2.96 -14.44
N PHE A 86 8.41 -3.66 -14.05
CA PHE A 86 9.50 -4.07 -14.96
C PHE A 86 9.24 -5.40 -15.69
N GLY A 87 8.13 -6.08 -15.40
CA GLY A 87 7.74 -7.29 -16.12
C GLY A 87 8.44 -8.56 -15.63
N ASP A 88 8.89 -8.61 -14.39
CA ASP A 88 9.54 -9.81 -13.82
C ASP A 88 8.66 -11.08 -13.96
N PRO A 89 7.34 -11.05 -13.66
CA PRO A 89 6.47 -12.20 -13.89
C PRO A 89 6.43 -12.67 -15.34
N LEU A 90 6.55 -11.75 -16.31
CA LEU A 90 6.49 -12.06 -17.74
C LEU A 90 7.73 -12.78 -18.26
N ARG A 91 8.86 -12.66 -17.54
CA ARG A 91 10.13 -13.30 -17.89
C ARG A 91 10.29 -14.69 -17.28
N ARG A 92 9.48 -15.03 -16.28
CA ARG A 92 9.56 -16.30 -15.56
C ARG A 92 8.67 -17.33 -16.24
N ASN A 93 9.26 -18.43 -16.71
CA ASN A 93 8.53 -19.51 -17.39
C ASN A 93 7.44 -20.17 -16.51
N ASN A 94 7.53 -20.03 -15.18
CA ASN A 94 6.62 -20.66 -14.22
C ASN A 94 5.75 -19.64 -13.43
N SER A 95 5.62 -18.39 -13.90
CA SER A 95 4.76 -17.42 -13.23
C SER A 95 3.28 -17.69 -13.53
N ASP A 96 2.43 -17.53 -12.52
CA ASP A 96 0.99 -17.69 -12.63
C ASP A 96 0.42 -16.76 -13.71
N ALA A 97 -0.57 -17.23 -14.48
CA ALA A 97 -1.21 -16.43 -15.51
C ALA A 97 -1.84 -15.15 -14.94
N GLU A 98 -2.36 -15.20 -13.72
CA GLU A 98 -2.93 -14.05 -13.02
C GLU A 98 -1.84 -13.08 -12.54
N GLU A 99 -0.69 -13.58 -12.09
CA GLU A 99 0.47 -12.75 -11.72
C GLU A 99 1.03 -12.01 -12.96
N GLN A 100 1.10 -12.71 -14.09
CA GLN A 100 1.44 -12.10 -15.39
C GLN A 100 0.41 -11.04 -15.81
N ALA A 101 -0.89 -11.30 -15.60
CA ALA A 101 -1.94 -10.32 -15.89
C ALA A 101 -1.81 -9.06 -15.03
N LEU A 102 -1.51 -9.22 -13.74
CA LEU A 102 -1.23 -8.11 -12.81
C LEU A 102 -0.03 -7.28 -13.30
N SER A 103 1.06 -7.93 -13.69
CA SER A 103 2.25 -7.24 -14.23
C SER A 103 1.96 -6.49 -15.54
N ARG A 104 1.26 -7.11 -16.49
CA ARG A 104 0.82 -6.43 -17.74
C ARG A 104 -0.05 -5.23 -17.43
N ARG A 105 -0.94 -5.33 -16.45
CA ARG A 105 -1.81 -4.22 -16.05
C ARG A 105 -1.00 -3.05 -15.49
N MET A 106 -0.05 -3.32 -14.59
CA MET A 106 0.85 -2.30 -14.06
C MET A 106 1.67 -1.65 -15.17
N ILE A 107 2.26 -2.41 -16.08
CA ILE A 107 3.00 -1.89 -17.24
C ILE A 107 2.11 -0.97 -18.09
N THR A 108 0.87 -1.39 -18.39
CA THR A 108 -0.07 -0.57 -19.17
C THR A 108 -0.37 0.74 -18.46
N LEU A 109 -0.66 0.74 -17.17
CA LEU A 109 -0.95 1.96 -16.41
C LEU A 109 0.24 2.93 -16.42
N TRP A 110 1.45 2.44 -16.17
CA TRP A 110 2.67 3.25 -16.18
C TRP A 110 3.02 3.77 -17.58
N THR A 111 2.87 2.95 -18.62
CA THR A 111 3.16 3.36 -20.00
C THR A 111 2.12 4.32 -20.55
N ASP A 112 0.84 4.17 -20.18
CA ASP A 112 -0.22 5.09 -20.54
C ASP A 112 -0.03 6.46 -19.90
N PHE A 113 0.35 6.50 -18.62
CA PHE A 113 0.75 7.73 -17.96
C PHE A 113 1.93 8.39 -18.66
N ALA A 114 2.99 7.63 -18.97
CA ALA A 114 4.18 8.17 -19.63
C ALA A 114 3.89 8.72 -21.05
N LYS A 115 3.00 8.05 -21.81
CA LYS A 115 2.69 8.43 -23.19
C LYS A 115 1.70 9.59 -23.30
N ARG A 116 0.70 9.63 -22.42
CA ARG A 116 -0.46 10.52 -22.55
C ARG A 116 -0.66 11.46 -21.36
N GLY A 117 0.13 11.31 -20.30
CA GLY A 117 -0.06 12.03 -19.04
C GLY A 117 -1.40 11.72 -18.35
N THR A 118 -2.09 10.65 -18.76
CA THR A 118 -3.47 10.36 -18.35
C THR A 118 -3.64 8.89 -18.01
N ILE A 119 -4.25 8.64 -16.86
CA ILE A 119 -4.72 7.33 -16.40
C ILE A 119 -6.13 7.50 -15.80
N PRO A 120 -6.89 6.41 -15.58
CA PRO A 120 -8.22 6.52 -14.96
C PRO A 120 -8.13 7.29 -13.63
N ALA A 121 -9.00 8.30 -13.47
CA ALA A 121 -9.00 9.15 -12.29
C ALA A 121 -9.40 8.39 -11.03
N ASP A 122 -10.32 7.43 -11.16
CA ASP A 122 -10.73 6.52 -10.10
C ASP A 122 -10.64 5.08 -10.64
N LEU A 123 -9.71 4.29 -10.10
CA LEU A 123 -9.58 2.86 -10.41
C LEU A 123 -9.59 2.07 -9.11
N GLY A 124 -10.35 0.99 -9.07
CA GLY A 124 -10.31 -0.02 -8.02
C GLY A 124 -10.44 -1.40 -8.64
N GLU A 125 -9.31 -2.03 -8.95
CA GLU A 125 -9.25 -3.30 -9.68
C GLU A 125 -8.55 -4.35 -8.82
N THR A 126 -9.06 -5.58 -8.79
CA THR A 126 -8.41 -6.69 -8.07
C THR A 126 -7.96 -7.77 -9.04
N ILE A 127 -6.66 -8.10 -9.01
CA ILE A 127 -6.03 -9.11 -9.86
C ILE A 127 -5.06 -9.91 -8.98
N PHE A 128 -5.11 -11.24 -9.03
CA PHE A 128 -4.19 -12.13 -8.31
C PHE A 128 -4.06 -11.81 -6.81
N ASN A 129 -5.19 -11.63 -6.11
CA ASN A 129 -5.24 -11.18 -4.72
C ASN A 129 -4.62 -9.80 -4.45
N TYR A 130 -4.23 -9.02 -5.45
CA TYR A 130 -3.81 -7.64 -5.29
C TYR A 130 -4.92 -6.69 -5.72
N THR A 131 -5.18 -5.67 -4.91
CA THR A 131 -6.03 -4.54 -5.28
C THR A 131 -5.14 -3.37 -5.73
N ILE A 132 -5.31 -2.94 -6.97
CA ILE A 132 -4.77 -1.70 -7.51
C ILE A 132 -5.85 -0.63 -7.32
N ALA A 133 -5.55 0.37 -6.52
CA ALA A 133 -6.37 1.55 -6.33
C ALA A 133 -5.67 2.78 -6.90
N ILE A 134 -6.35 3.62 -7.68
CA ILE A 134 -5.83 4.89 -8.21
C ILE A 134 -6.81 6.01 -7.87
N SER A 135 -6.27 7.16 -7.48
CA SER A 135 -7.02 8.42 -7.37
C SER A 135 -6.25 9.60 -7.96
N SER A 136 -6.95 10.56 -8.55
CA SER A 136 -6.40 11.89 -8.81
C SER A 136 -6.21 12.66 -7.49
N ALA A 137 -5.26 13.60 -7.50
CA ALA A 137 -5.11 14.58 -6.44
C ALA A 137 -5.74 15.93 -6.87
N PRO A 138 -6.37 16.69 -5.96
CA PRO A 138 -6.68 16.31 -4.57
C PRO A 138 -7.78 15.23 -4.47
N ASN A 139 -7.85 14.53 -3.33
CA ASN A 139 -8.78 13.40 -3.11
C ASN A 139 -10.23 13.76 -3.51
N THR A 140 -10.86 12.91 -4.31
CA THR A 140 -12.31 12.80 -4.37
C THR A 140 -12.83 12.18 -3.06
N GLU A 141 -14.01 12.60 -2.57
CA GLU A 141 -14.60 12.18 -1.27
C GLU A 141 -14.84 10.65 -1.13
N ARG A 142 -14.60 9.86 -2.18
CA ARG A 142 -14.73 8.39 -2.18
C ARG A 142 -13.44 7.67 -2.57
N SER A 143 -12.32 8.34 -2.36
CA SER A 143 -11.02 7.80 -2.74
C SER A 143 -10.55 6.73 -1.75
N PRO A 144 -10.07 5.55 -2.21
CA PRO A 144 -9.37 4.58 -1.37
C PRO A 144 -8.12 5.17 -0.68
N PHE A 145 -7.73 6.40 -1.04
CA PHE A 145 -6.68 7.21 -0.41
C PHE A 145 -7.19 8.10 0.73
N GLU A 146 -8.34 7.82 1.33
CA GLU A 146 -8.51 8.13 2.76
C GLU A 146 -7.57 7.30 3.64
N PHE A 147 -6.95 6.26 3.07
CA PHE A 147 -5.87 5.50 3.68
C PHE A 147 -4.85 6.42 4.36
N ARG A 148 -4.78 6.28 5.68
CA ARG A 148 -3.86 6.97 6.58
C ARG A 148 -3.95 8.49 6.59
N LYS A 149 -5.05 9.07 6.10
CA LYS A 149 -5.27 10.53 6.12
C LYS A 149 -5.11 11.09 7.52
N THR A 150 -5.79 10.53 8.52
CA THR A 150 -5.70 11.00 9.91
C THR A 150 -4.29 10.90 10.48
N GLN A 151 -3.58 9.81 10.19
CA GLN A 151 -2.19 9.62 10.61
C GLN A 151 -1.28 10.66 9.96
N CYS A 152 -1.44 10.91 8.67
CA CYS A 152 -0.65 11.92 7.97
C CYS A 152 -0.98 13.34 8.40
N ASP A 153 -2.24 13.67 8.61
CA ASP A 153 -2.65 14.98 9.13
C ASP A 153 -2.04 15.22 10.52
N PHE A 154 -2.04 14.21 11.40
CA PHE A 154 -1.36 14.27 12.70
C PHE A 154 0.16 14.42 12.58
N LEU A 155 0.81 13.62 11.72
CA LEU A 155 2.25 13.64 11.56
C LEU A 155 2.76 14.94 10.92
N LYS A 156 1.95 15.55 10.03
CA LYS A 156 2.26 16.82 9.40
C LYS A 156 2.51 17.91 10.43
N ASP A 157 1.60 18.08 11.38
CA ASP A 157 1.69 19.15 12.36
C ASP A 157 2.83 18.97 13.38
N HIS A 158 3.48 17.80 13.40
CA HIS A 158 4.48 17.44 14.41
C HIS A 158 5.86 17.09 13.85
N TYR A 159 5.97 16.66 12.59
CA TYR A 159 7.20 16.07 12.06
C TYR A 159 7.54 16.41 10.60
N LEU A 160 6.63 17.00 9.82
CA LEU A 160 6.82 17.29 8.38
C LEU A 160 6.52 18.76 8.04
#